data_AF-A0A2V7WFX7-F1
#
_entry.id   AF-A0A2V7WFX7-F1
#
_cell.length_a   1.000
_cell.length_b   1.000
_cell.length_c   1.000
_cell.angle_alpha   90.00
_cell.angle_beta   90.00
_cell.angle_gamma   90.00
#
_symmetry.space_group_name_H-M   'P 1'
#
loop_
_entity.id
_entity.type
_entity.pdbx_description
1 polymer ?
#
loop_
_entity_poly.entity_id
_entity_poly.type
_entity_poly.pdbx_seq_one_letter_code
_entity_poly.pdbx_strand_id
1 'polypeptide(L)'
;MSRPLRLQFPGALYHVTSRGHERAPIYRDAADRRLFLNVLASVIADQAWLLHSYCLMGNHYHLLLETALPTLSRGMHGLNERYSQHFNGRHERAGHVFEGRFKAILVQREPHLLELHRYIVLNPVRAGLV
;
A
#
# COMPACT_ATOMS: atom_id res chain seq x y z
N MET A 1 10.04 -20.80 -9.64
CA MET A 1 10.90 -19.63 -9.96
C MET A 1 11.37 -18.98 -8.67
N SER A 2 12.67 -18.75 -8.53
CA SER A 2 13.23 -17.99 -7.41
C SER A 2 12.68 -16.57 -7.45
N ARG A 3 12.25 -16.08 -6.28
CA ARG A 3 11.63 -14.77 -6.15
C ARG A 3 12.73 -13.70 -6.16
N PRO A 4 12.59 -12.62 -6.94
CA PRO A 4 13.54 -11.52 -6.89
C PRO A 4 13.68 -10.98 -5.46
N LEU A 5 14.91 -10.70 -5.04
CA LEU A 5 15.17 -10.05 -3.77
C LEU A 5 14.53 -8.65 -3.76
N ARG A 6 13.83 -8.32 -2.66
CA ARG A 6 13.38 -6.95 -2.42
C ARG A 6 14.56 -6.16 -1.86
N LEU A 7 15.21 -5.41 -2.75
CA LEU A 7 16.25 -4.47 -2.39
C LEU A 7 15.68 -3.45 -1.39
N GLN A 8 16.36 -3.28 -0.26
CA GLN A 8 16.01 -2.33 0.77
C GLN A 8 17.28 -1.64 1.26
N PHE A 9 17.32 -0.31 1.13
CA PHE A 9 18.43 0.52 1.58
C PHE A 9 17.89 1.88 2.08
N PRO A 10 18.66 2.60 2.93
CA PRO A 10 18.30 3.94 3.37
C PRO A 10 18.01 4.91 2.22
N GLY A 11 16.91 5.67 2.31
CA GLY A 11 16.52 6.67 1.30
C GLY A 11 15.92 6.08 0.02
N ALA A 12 15.62 4.78 -0.01
CA ALA A 12 15.00 4.14 -1.15
C ALA A 12 13.53 4.56 -1.32
N LEU A 13 13.14 4.84 -2.56
CA LEU A 13 11.79 5.22 -2.96
C LEU A 13 11.10 4.04 -3.67
N TYR A 14 9.85 3.77 -3.30
CA TYR A 14 9.09 2.63 -3.81
C TYR A 14 7.70 3.01 -4.28
N HIS A 15 7.30 2.44 -5.41
CA HIS A 15 5.90 2.24 -5.74
C HIS A 15 5.44 0.90 -5.19
N VAL A 16 4.52 0.94 -4.23
CA VAL A 16 4.02 -0.23 -3.51
C VAL A 16 2.57 -0.48 -3.88
N THR A 17 2.22 -1.74 -4.13
CA THR A 17 0.83 -2.15 -4.34
C THR A 17 0.52 -3.43 -3.59
N SER A 18 -0.67 -3.50 -2.99
CA SER A 18 -1.24 -4.74 -2.46
C SER A 18 -2.69 -4.88 -2.90
N ARG A 19 -3.11 -6.10 -3.21
CA ARG A 19 -4.42 -6.42 -3.78
C ARG A 19 -5.16 -7.43 -2.92
N GLY A 20 -6.48 -7.29 -2.88
CA GLY A 20 -7.39 -8.19 -2.19
C GLY A 20 -7.34 -9.61 -2.73
N HIS A 21 -7.49 -10.59 -1.84
CA HIS A 21 -7.63 -12.01 -2.20
C HIS A 21 -8.76 -12.17 -3.23
N GLU A 22 -8.53 -12.94 -4.30
CA GLU A 22 -9.48 -13.12 -5.41
C GLU A 22 -9.95 -11.80 -6.05
N ARG A 23 -9.13 -10.74 -5.96
CA ARG A 23 -9.47 -9.37 -6.41
C ARG A 23 -10.72 -8.81 -5.72
N ALA A 24 -11.10 -9.36 -4.56
CA ALA A 24 -12.24 -8.91 -3.78
C ALA A 24 -12.02 -7.48 -3.24
N PRO A 25 -13.10 -6.72 -2.97
CA PRO A 25 -12.99 -5.43 -2.34
C PRO A 25 -12.26 -5.52 -0.99
N ILE A 26 -11.24 -4.68 -0.83
CA ILE A 26 -10.56 -4.49 0.45
C ILE A 26 -11.17 -3.33 1.23
N TYR A 27 -12.06 -2.53 0.62
CA TYR A 27 -12.87 -1.51 1.28
C TYR A 27 -14.33 -1.70 0.87
N ARG A 28 -15.21 -2.03 1.81
CA ARG A 28 -16.66 -2.16 1.56
C ARG A 28 -17.37 -0.83 1.71
N ASP A 29 -16.89 0.04 2.60
CA ASP A 29 -17.48 1.35 2.86
C ASP A 29 -16.41 2.44 3.09
N ALA A 30 -16.86 3.66 3.39
CA ALA A 30 -15.97 4.77 3.70
C ALA A 30 -15.26 4.62 5.07
N ALA A 31 -15.81 3.83 5.99
CA ALA A 31 -15.20 3.57 7.28
C ALA A 31 -13.97 2.65 7.14
N ASP A 32 -14.03 1.66 6.26
CA ASP A 32 -12.89 0.81 5.91
C ASP A 32 -11.73 1.62 5.33
N ARG A 33 -12.04 2.60 4.47
CA ARG A 33 -11.02 3.52 3.91
C ARG A 33 -10.37 4.37 4.99
N ARG A 34 -11.17 4.94 5.90
CA ARG A 34 -10.65 5.72 7.04
C ARG A 34 -9.81 4.86 7.98
N LEU A 35 -10.27 3.64 8.27
CA LEU A 35 -9.54 2.66 9.07
C LEU A 35 -8.18 2.34 8.42
N PHE A 36 -8.14 2.08 7.12
CA PHE A 36 -6.89 1.84 6.41
C PHE A 36 -5.94 3.02 6.51
N LEU A 37 -6.43 4.25 6.31
CA LEU A 37 -5.61 5.46 6.43
C LEU A 37 -5.07 5.66 7.85
N ASN A 38 -5.86 5.35 8.88
CA ASN A 38 -5.41 5.41 10.27
C ASN A 38 -4.28 4.40 10.55
N VAL A 39 -4.44 3.15 10.09
CA VAL A 39 -3.39 2.12 10.21
C VAL A 39 -2.15 2.53 9.42
N LEU A 40 -2.31 3.03 8.20
CA LEU A 40 -1.21 3.53 7.37
C LEU A 40 -0.45 4.66 8.07
N ALA A 41 -1.15 5.64 8.63
CA ALA A 41 -0.55 6.76 9.36
C ALA A 41 0.27 6.27 10.58
N SER A 42 -0.28 5.32 11.35
CA SER A 42 0.45 4.69 12.47
C SER A 42 1.72 3.97 12.00
N VAL A 43 1.64 3.17 10.92
CA VAL A 43 2.81 2.45 10.39
C VAL A 43 3.86 3.42 9.85
N ILE A 44 3.44 4.50 9.18
CA ILE A 44 4.35 5.55 8.70
C ILE A 44 5.14 6.16 9.84
N ALA A 45 4.47 6.49 10.96
CA ALA A 45 5.12 7.01 12.15
C ALA A 45 6.07 5.97 12.78
N ASP A 46 5.61 4.73 12.98
CA ASP A 46 6.40 3.64 13.59
C ASP A 46 7.67 3.30 12.80
N GLN A 47 7.64 3.48 11.47
CA GLN A 47 8.73 3.07 10.56
C GLN A 47 9.52 4.25 9.98
N ALA A 48 9.19 5.48 10.37
CA ALA A 48 9.77 6.71 9.83
C ALA A 48 9.76 6.76 8.29
N TRP A 49 8.60 6.46 7.70
CA TRP A 49 8.40 6.54 6.26
C TRP A 49 8.04 7.97 5.83
N LEU A 50 8.46 8.34 4.64
CA LEU A 50 7.97 9.54 3.96
C LEU A 50 6.99 9.11 2.86
N LEU A 51 5.70 9.42 3.05
CA LEU A 51 4.67 9.12 2.06
C LEU A 51 4.53 10.31 1.10
N HIS A 52 4.85 10.08 -0.18
CA HIS A 52 4.78 11.11 -1.22
C HIS A 52 3.39 11.19 -1.85
N SER A 53 2.75 10.05 -2.09
CA SER A 53 1.36 9.99 -2.58
C SER A 53 0.74 8.62 -2.33
N TYR A 54 -0.59 8.54 -2.38
CA TYR A 54 -1.33 7.29 -2.27
C TYR A 54 -2.61 7.31 -3.10
N CYS A 55 -3.13 6.12 -3.40
CA CYS A 55 -4.42 5.94 -4.05
C CYS A 55 -5.08 4.66 -3.51
N LEU A 56 -6.36 4.78 -3.10
CA LEU A 56 -7.16 3.66 -2.59
C LEU A 56 -8.18 3.24 -3.66
N MET A 57 -7.94 2.09 -4.29
CA MET A 57 -8.89 1.46 -5.21
C MET A 57 -9.80 0.50 -4.44
N GLY A 58 -10.94 0.10 -4.98
CA GLY A 58 -11.88 -0.78 -4.27
C GLY A 58 -11.26 -2.09 -3.76
N ASN A 59 -10.36 -2.70 -4.54
CA ASN A 59 -9.73 -3.99 -4.26
C ASN A 59 -8.20 -3.96 -4.15
N HIS A 60 -7.57 -2.79 -4.20
CA HIS A 60 -6.13 -2.65 -4.02
C HIS A 60 -5.76 -1.22 -3.66
N TYR A 61 -4.52 -0.97 -3.28
CA TYR A 61 -4.01 0.38 -3.09
C TYR A 61 -2.65 0.56 -3.73
N HIS A 62 -2.29 1.82 -3.95
CA HIS A 62 -0.97 2.26 -4.39
C HIS A 62 -0.39 3.23 -3.36
N LEU A 63 0.88 3.04 -3.01
CA LEU A 63 1.65 3.98 -2.20
C LEU A 63 2.92 4.35 -2.96
N LEU A 64 3.27 5.63 -2.96
CA LEU A 64 4.63 6.08 -3.28
C LEU A 64 5.27 6.52 -1.98
N LEU A 65 6.21 5.75 -1.49
CA LEU A 65 6.81 5.98 -0.19
C LEU A 65 8.32 5.80 -0.23
N GLU A 66 8.99 6.57 0.61
CA GLU A 66 10.41 6.54 0.82
C GLU A 66 10.71 6.05 2.25
N THR A 67 11.70 5.18 2.38
CA THR A 67 12.09 4.61 3.67
C THR A 67 13.46 5.12 4.10
N ALA A 68 13.53 5.85 5.21
CA ALA A 68 14.80 6.34 5.76
C ALA A 68 15.76 5.20 6.17
N LEU A 69 15.21 4.06 6.56
CA LEU A 69 15.90 2.82 6.90
C LEU A 69 15.31 1.66 6.07
N PRO A 70 15.98 0.50 5.93
CA PRO A 70 15.49 -0.63 5.13
C PRO A 70 14.31 -1.38 5.80
N THR A 71 13.22 -0.67 6.09
CA THR A 71 12.08 -1.13 6.91
C THR A 71 10.83 -1.48 6.11
N LEU A 72 10.86 -1.34 4.78
CA LEU A 72 9.70 -1.52 3.89
C LEU A 72 8.95 -2.83 4.18
N SER A 73 9.65 -3.97 4.21
CA SER A 73 9.01 -5.27 4.41
C SER A 73 8.36 -5.41 5.79
N ARG A 74 9.00 -4.87 6.83
CA ARG A 74 8.48 -4.88 8.20
C ARG A 74 7.24 -4.01 8.33
N GLY A 75 7.29 -2.77 7.82
CA GLY A 75 6.15 -1.87 7.87
C GLY A 75 4.98 -2.38 7.03
N MET A 76 5.24 -2.96 5.85
CA MET A 76 4.18 -3.51 5.01
C MET A 76 3.52 -4.75 5.62
N HIS A 77 4.28 -5.56 6.37
CA HIS A 77 3.71 -6.63 7.18
C HIS A 77 2.74 -6.06 8.22
N GLY A 78 3.20 -5.09 9.02
CA GLY A 78 2.38 -4.44 10.04
C GLY A 78 1.13 -3.76 9.47
N LEU A 79 1.25 -3.06 8.34
CA LEU A 79 0.13 -2.41 7.65
C LEU A 79 -0.94 -3.44 7.24
N ASN A 80 -0.53 -4.46 6.51
CA ASN A 80 -1.48 -5.44 5.96
C ASN A 80 -2.10 -6.29 7.06
N GLU A 81 -1.32 -6.67 8.07
CA GLU A 81 -1.78 -7.47 9.21
C GLU A 81 -2.78 -6.69 10.06
N ARG A 82 -2.39 -5.50 10.56
CA ARG A 82 -3.27 -4.67 11.42
C ARG A 82 -4.56 -4.33 10.68
N TYR A 83 -4.49 -3.98 9.39
CA TYR A 83 -5.69 -3.70 8.61
C TYR A 83 -6.57 -4.94 8.45
N SER A 84 -5.98 -6.10 8.11
CA SER A 84 -6.75 -7.34 7.89
C SER A 84 -7.47 -7.77 9.15
N GLN A 85 -6.85 -7.64 10.33
CA GLN A 85 -7.46 -7.96 11.62
C GLN A 85 -8.70 -7.09 11.88
N HIS A 86 -8.59 -5.78 11.73
CA HIS A 86 -9.72 -4.87 11.93
C HIS A 86 -10.83 -5.07 10.89
N PHE A 87 -10.47 -5.25 9.62
CA PHE A 87 -11.42 -5.51 8.55
C PHE A 87 -12.20 -6.81 8.80
N ASN A 88 -11.50 -7.89 9.12
CA ASN A 88 -12.14 -9.17 9.41
C ASN A 88 -13.04 -9.11 10.64
N GLY A 89 -12.61 -8.43 11.72
CA GLY A 89 -13.44 -8.23 12.90
C GLY A 89 -14.70 -7.41 12.63
N ARG A 90 -14.60 -6.31 11.86
CA ARG A 90 -15.74 -5.45 11.51
C ARG A 90 -16.77 -6.16 10.61
N HIS A 91 -16.31 -7.08 9.77
CA HIS A 91 -17.12 -7.72 8.74
C HIS A 91 -17.43 -9.19 9.01
N GLU A 92 -17.16 -9.67 10.24
CA GLU A 92 -17.37 -11.06 10.67
C GLU A 92 -16.76 -12.09 9.70
N ARG A 93 -15.56 -11.78 9.17
CA ARG A 93 -14.83 -12.64 8.24
C ARG A 93 -13.68 -13.35 8.92
N ALA A 94 -13.29 -14.47 8.34
CA ALA A 94 -12.01 -15.13 8.60
C ALA A 94 -11.19 -15.25 7.31
N GLY A 95 -9.89 -15.47 7.46
CA GLY A 95 -8.96 -15.69 6.33
C GLY A 95 -8.31 -14.43 5.78
N HIS A 96 -7.70 -14.58 4.60
CA HIS A 96 -6.86 -13.55 4.00
C HIS A 96 -7.68 -12.41 3.36
N VAL A 97 -7.38 -11.17 3.75
CA VAL A 97 -7.89 -9.98 3.04
C VAL A 97 -7.10 -9.73 1.77
N PHE A 98 -5.77 -9.92 1.80
CA PHE A 98 -4.88 -9.69 0.66
C PHE A 98 -4.44 -11.01 -0.01
N GLU A 99 -4.24 -10.97 -1.33
CA GLU A 99 -3.89 -12.13 -2.19
C GLU A 99 -2.48 -12.69 -1.92
N GLY A 100 -1.66 -11.96 -1.16
CA GLY A 100 -0.32 -12.39 -0.77
C GLY A 100 0.60 -11.23 -0.44
N ARG A 101 1.88 -11.38 -0.77
CA ARG A 101 2.89 -10.35 -0.53
C ARG A 101 2.62 -9.13 -1.42
N PHE A 102 2.79 -7.94 -0.85
CA PHE A 102 2.81 -6.69 -1.61
C PHE A 102 3.88 -6.73 -2.72
N LYS A 103 3.61 -6.00 -3.82
CA LYS A 103 4.61 -5.67 -4.84
C LYS A 103 5.27 -4.36 -4.47
N ALA A 104 6.58 -4.25 -4.69
CA ALA A 104 7.34 -3.02 -4.53
C ALA A 104 8.31 -2.86 -5.69
N ILE A 105 8.23 -1.73 -6.37
CA ILE A 105 9.10 -1.36 -7.48
C ILE A 105 9.94 -0.18 -7.01
N LEU A 106 11.27 -0.29 -7.10
CA LEU A 106 12.18 0.84 -6.83
C LEU A 106 11.97 1.92 -7.88
N VAL A 107 11.84 3.15 -7.42
CA VAL A 107 11.63 4.33 -8.27
C VAL A 107 12.89 5.18 -8.26
N GLN A 108 13.37 5.55 -9.44
CA GLN A 108 14.46 6.52 -9.58
C GLN A 108 13.91 7.94 -9.46
N ARG A 109 14.65 8.84 -8.78
CA ARG A 109 14.17 10.20 -8.45
C ARG A 109 14.09 11.17 -9.64
N GLU A 110 14.69 10.84 -10.78
CA GLU A 110 14.69 11.66 -12.01
C GLU A 110 13.78 11.06 -13.10
N PRO A 111 13.53 11.79 -14.21
CA PRO A 111 12.36 12.65 -14.48
C PRO A 111 10.97 11.98 -14.30
N HIS A 112 10.91 10.66 -14.12
CA HIS A 112 9.68 9.86 -14.01
C HIS A 112 8.92 10.04 -12.69
N LEU A 113 9.50 10.74 -11.71
CA LEU A 113 8.85 10.96 -10.42
C LEU A 113 7.54 11.75 -10.54
N LEU A 114 7.54 12.82 -11.34
CA LEU A 114 6.33 13.62 -11.61
C LEU A 114 5.27 12.80 -12.36
N GLU A 115 5.69 11.96 -13.28
CA GLU A 115 4.80 11.08 -14.03
C GLU A 115 4.17 10.01 -13.13
N LEU A 116 4.93 9.44 -12.20
CA LEU A 116 4.43 8.49 -11.22
C LEU A 116 3.46 9.14 -10.21
N HIS A 117 3.76 10.36 -9.75
CA HIS A 117 2.82 11.15 -8.96
C HIS A 117 1.50 11.36 -9.70
N ARG A 118 1.55 11.80 -10.97
CA ARG A 118 0.37 11.96 -11.82
C ARG A 118 -0.38 10.63 -12.00
N TYR A 119 0.34 9.54 -12.24
CA TYR A 119 -0.26 8.22 -12.38
C TYR A 119 -1.06 7.82 -11.12
N ILE A 120 -0.47 7.98 -9.94
CA ILE A 120 -1.10 7.59 -8.67
C ILE A 120 -2.37 8.42 -8.42
N VAL A 121 -2.28 9.73 -8.57
CA VAL A 121 -3.42 10.63 -8.33
C VAL A 121 -4.52 10.47 -9.37
N LEU A 122 -4.17 10.21 -10.64
CA LEU A 122 -5.15 10.00 -11.72
C LEU A 122 -5.72 8.59 -11.77
N ASN A 123 -5.23 7.65 -10.96
CA ASN A 123 -5.66 6.25 -11.03
C ASN A 123 -7.17 6.07 -10.77
N PRO A 124 -7.80 6.76 -9.80
CA PRO A 124 -9.26 6.71 -9.61
C PRO A 124 -10.04 7.24 -10.82
N VAL A 125 -9.56 8.33 -11.43
CA VAL A 125 -10.19 8.95 -12.62
C VAL A 125 -10.08 8.03 -13.82
N ARG A 126 -8.90 7.44 -14.07
CA ARG A 126 -8.69 6.47 -15.15
C ARG A 126 -9.52 5.20 -14.99
N ALA A 127 -9.88 4.85 -13.76
CA ALA A 127 -10.76 3.73 -13.45
C ALA A 127 -12.25 4.09 -13.44
N GLY A 128 -12.62 5.35 -13.72
CA GLY A 128 -14.01 5.82 -13.72
C GLY A 128 -14.68 5.81 -12.34
N LEU A 129 -13.89 5.93 -11.26
CA LEU A 129 -14.38 5.94 -9.87
C LEU A 129 -14.79 7.35 -9.39
N VAL A 130 -14.42 8.38 -10.14
CA VAL A 130 -14.73 9.81 -9.97
C VAL A 130 -14.81 10.47 -11.34
#